data_AF-A0A0Q0YTQ4-F1
#
_entry.id   AF-A0A0Q0YTQ4-F1
#
_cell.length_a   1.000
_cell.length_b   1.000
_cell.length_c   1.000
_cell.angle_alpha   90.00
_cell.angle_beta   90.00
_cell.angle_gamma   90.00
#
_symmetry.space_group_name_H-M   'P 1'
#
loop_
_entity.id
_entity.type
_entity.pdbx_description
1 polymer ?
#
loop_
_entity_poly.entity_id
_entity_poly.type
_entity_poly.pdbx_seq_one_letter_code
_entity_poly.pdbx_strand_id
1 'polypeptide(L)'
;MEAMSTPSAHIRSEFQPAIDEFLKDLSTFVSGDYLQEEEKELWDQPFDPTALEELRSILGTLLDRVEGEPPEAVPVFLRATIEELHAFNEKHHCAVLEPEEYAELNDLFRALARGAGVAEEELHDLPILE
;
A
#
# COMPACT_ATOMS: atom_id res chain seq x y z
N MET A 1 -32.66 -9.95 -12.51
CA MET A 1 -31.48 -9.60 -13.34
C MET A 1 -30.36 -9.44 -12.35
N GLU A 2 -29.51 -10.47 -12.21
CA GLU A 2 -28.26 -10.34 -11.47
C GLU A 2 -27.42 -9.30 -12.21
N ALA A 3 -27.06 -8.21 -11.51
CA ALA A 3 -26.02 -7.33 -12.00
C ALA A 3 -24.75 -8.18 -12.02
N MET A 4 -24.26 -8.52 -13.21
CA MET A 4 -22.99 -9.21 -13.34
C MET A 4 -21.92 -8.19 -12.95
N SER A 5 -21.43 -8.27 -11.71
CA SER A 5 -20.31 -7.47 -11.22
C SER A 5 -19.16 -7.62 -12.21
N THR A 6 -18.75 -6.50 -12.81
CA THR A 6 -17.79 -6.49 -13.90
C THR A 6 -16.39 -6.65 -13.31
N PRO A 7 -15.55 -7.57 -13.83
CA PRO A 7 -14.18 -7.72 -13.37
C PRO A 7 -13.39 -6.42 -13.50
N SER A 8 -12.55 -6.15 -12.51
CA SER A 8 -11.71 -4.96 -12.46
C SER A 8 -10.55 -5.04 -13.46
N ALA A 9 -10.65 -4.28 -14.56
CA ALA A 9 -9.59 -4.20 -15.58
C ALA A 9 -8.67 -3.00 -15.32
N HIS A 10 -7.38 -3.13 -15.66
CA HIS A 10 -6.38 -2.04 -15.62
C HIS A 10 -5.94 -1.55 -14.24
N ILE A 11 -6.32 -2.23 -13.16
CA ILE A 11 -5.95 -1.88 -11.78
C ILE A 11 -4.44 -1.75 -11.62
N ARG A 12 -3.68 -2.70 -12.17
CA ARG A 12 -2.23 -2.64 -12.07
C ARG A 12 -1.68 -1.36 -12.71
N SER A 13 -2.04 -1.09 -13.96
CA SER A 13 -1.55 0.10 -14.67
C SER A 13 -2.01 1.42 -14.05
N GLU A 14 -3.20 1.45 -13.44
CA GLU A 14 -3.79 2.67 -12.88
C GLU A 14 -3.16 3.04 -11.53
N PHE A 15 -2.91 2.05 -10.66
CA PHE A 15 -2.47 2.29 -9.28
C PHE A 15 -0.96 2.10 -9.06
N GLN A 16 -0.23 1.51 -10.02
CA GLN A 16 1.24 1.40 -9.94
C GLN A 16 1.94 2.76 -9.73
N PRO A 17 1.56 3.86 -10.41
CA PRO A 17 2.19 5.16 -10.19
C PRO A 17 2.06 5.68 -8.76
N ALA A 18 0.91 5.45 -8.10
CA ALA A 18 0.69 5.88 -6.72
C ALA A 18 1.56 5.07 -5.74
N ILE A 19 1.69 3.75 -5.94
CA ILE A 19 2.62 2.92 -5.16
C ILE A 19 4.07 3.37 -5.38
N ASP A 20 4.44 3.70 -6.62
CA ASP A 20 5.80 4.14 -6.93
C ASP A 20 6.13 5.50 -6.27
N GLU A 21 5.17 6.42 -6.21
CA GLU A 21 5.29 7.70 -5.49
C GLU A 21 5.46 7.47 -3.98
N PHE A 22 4.57 6.70 -3.36
CA PHE A 22 4.64 6.35 -1.94
C PHE A 22 6.00 5.74 -1.55
N LEU A 23 6.48 4.76 -2.32
CA LEU A 23 7.78 4.12 -2.07
C LEU A 23 8.95 5.08 -2.30
N LYS A 24 8.83 6.04 -3.22
CA LYS A 24 9.86 7.04 -3.48
C LYS A 24 9.99 8.00 -2.32
N ASP A 25 8.89 8.36 -1.68
CA ASP A 25 8.91 9.27 -0.53
C ASP A 25 9.53 8.58 0.69
N LEU A 26 9.18 7.32 0.95
CA LEU A 26 9.87 6.49 1.94
C LEU A 26 11.36 6.30 1.64
N SER A 27 11.71 6.12 0.36
CA SER A 27 13.10 6.01 -0.08
C SER A 27 13.90 7.28 0.22
N THR A 28 13.30 8.45 -0.04
CA THR A 28 13.91 9.76 0.25
C THR A 28 14.12 9.95 1.75
N PHE A 29 13.17 9.48 2.57
CA PHE A 29 13.27 9.51 4.02
C PHE A 29 14.39 8.62 4.56
N VAL A 30 14.44 7.36 4.12
CA VAL A 30 15.42 6.36 4.61
C VAL A 30 16.81 6.48 4.01
N SER A 31 16.99 7.21 2.90
CA SER A 31 18.30 7.57 2.36
C SER A 31 18.87 8.85 2.99
N GLY A 32 18.01 9.64 3.63
CA GLY A 32 18.35 10.96 4.16
C GLY A 32 18.73 11.93 3.06
N ASP A 33 18.30 11.76 1.80
CA ASP A 33 18.75 12.59 0.67
C ASP A 33 18.38 14.07 0.78
N TYR A 34 17.53 14.41 1.73
CA TYR A 34 17.21 15.79 2.12
C TYR A 34 18.24 16.42 3.07
N LEU A 35 19.14 15.64 3.66
CA LEU A 35 20.15 16.09 4.62
C LEU A 35 21.44 16.55 3.94
N GLN A 36 22.09 17.56 4.52
CA GLN A 36 23.46 17.93 4.16
C GLN A 36 24.45 16.84 4.63
N GLU A 37 25.65 16.80 4.03
CA GLU A 37 26.69 15.80 4.38
C GLU A 37 27.02 15.82 5.87
N GLU A 38 27.13 17.01 6.47
CA GLU A 38 27.41 17.23 7.90
C GLU A 38 26.27 16.71 8.80
N GLU A 39 25.03 16.75 8.33
CA GLU A 39 23.87 16.22 9.06
C GLU A 39 23.78 14.70 8.94
N LYS A 40 24.17 14.13 7.79
CA LYS A 40 24.25 12.68 7.57
C LYS A 40 25.25 12.00 8.49
N GLU A 41 26.32 12.67 8.91
CA GLU A 41 27.31 12.10 9.84
C GLU A 41 26.76 11.84 11.25
N LEU A 42 25.70 12.55 11.64
CA LEU A 42 25.05 12.44 12.96
C LEU A 42 23.68 11.78 12.90
N TRP A 43 23.26 11.34 11.71
CA TRP A 43 21.94 10.80 11.45
C TRP A 43 21.98 9.27 11.47
N ASP A 44 21.13 8.69 12.30
CA ASP A 44 20.85 7.26 12.28
C ASP A 44 19.72 6.98 11.30
N GLN A 45 19.98 6.07 10.38
CA GLN A 45 18.99 5.62 9.42
C GLN A 45 17.80 4.97 10.15
N PRO A 46 16.54 5.37 9.81
CA PRO A 46 15.36 4.93 10.57
C PRO A 46 15.08 3.43 10.41
N PHE A 47 15.28 2.87 9.22
CA PHE A 47 15.11 1.45 8.91
C PHE A 47 15.99 1.01 7.74
N ASP A 48 16.12 -0.30 7.50
CA ASP A 48 16.92 -0.80 6.37
C ASP A 48 16.22 -0.49 5.03
N PRO A 49 16.86 0.21 4.07
CA PRO A 49 16.24 0.60 2.81
C PRO A 49 15.83 -0.59 1.93
N THR A 50 16.41 -1.77 2.15
CA THR A 50 16.00 -3.01 1.46
C THR A 50 14.58 -3.44 1.85
N ALA A 51 14.04 -2.98 2.99
CA ALA A 51 12.65 -3.19 3.39
C ALA A 51 11.65 -2.66 2.33
N LEU A 52 12.02 -1.63 1.57
CA LEU A 52 11.18 -1.06 0.52
C LEU A 52 10.97 -2.00 -0.66
N GLU A 53 11.89 -2.93 -0.92
CA GLU A 53 11.71 -3.95 -1.96
C GLU A 53 10.62 -4.96 -1.57
N GLU A 54 10.57 -5.32 -0.29
CA GLU A 54 9.54 -6.20 0.27
C GLU A 54 8.17 -5.52 0.30
N LEU A 55 8.12 -4.27 0.76
CA LEU A 55 6.89 -3.46 0.73
C LEU A 55 6.35 -3.30 -0.70
N ARG A 56 7.23 -3.03 -1.67
CA ARG A 56 6.88 -2.98 -3.10
C ARG A 56 6.26 -4.29 -3.57
N SER A 57 6.82 -5.42 -3.15
CA SER A 57 6.31 -6.74 -3.51
C SER A 57 4.90 -6.98 -2.94
N ILE A 58 4.65 -6.62 -1.68
CA ILE A 58 3.35 -6.77 -1.03
C ILE A 58 2.28 -5.95 -1.76
N LEU A 59 2.54 -4.65 -1.98
CA LEU A 59 1.59 -3.75 -2.64
C LEU A 59 1.37 -4.12 -4.11
N GLY A 60 2.43 -4.54 -4.82
CA GLY A 60 2.32 -5.04 -6.19
C GLY A 60 1.48 -6.32 -6.28
N THR A 61 1.64 -7.23 -5.32
CA THR A 61 0.84 -8.46 -5.23
C THR A 61 -0.63 -8.15 -4.98
N LEU A 62 -0.96 -7.11 -4.20
CA LEU A 62 -2.35 -6.66 -4.06
C LEU A 62 -2.95 -6.23 -5.40
N LEU A 63 -2.23 -5.42 -6.19
CA LEU A 63 -2.71 -5.00 -7.52
C LEU A 63 -2.97 -6.21 -8.43
N ASP A 64 -2.05 -7.18 -8.41
CA ASP A 64 -2.16 -8.43 -9.17
C ASP A 64 -3.35 -9.29 -8.74
N ARG A 65 -3.63 -9.37 -7.43
CA ARG A 65 -4.78 -10.11 -6.90
C ARG A 65 -6.11 -9.46 -7.26
N VAL A 66 -6.14 -8.13 -7.39
CA VAL A 66 -7.38 -7.39 -7.67
C VAL A 66 -7.66 -7.31 -9.17
N GLU A 67 -6.64 -7.36 -10.02
CA GLU A 67 -6.81 -7.32 -11.47
C GLU A 67 -7.55 -8.57 -11.99
N GLY A 68 -8.67 -8.35 -12.70
CA GLY A 68 -9.49 -9.40 -13.30
C GLY A 68 -10.43 -10.14 -12.34
N GLU A 69 -10.42 -9.77 -11.06
CA GLU A 69 -11.29 -10.35 -10.04
C GLU A 69 -12.60 -9.55 -9.89
N PRO A 70 -13.65 -10.14 -9.30
CA PRO A 70 -14.90 -9.43 -9.05
C PRO A 70 -14.76 -8.49 -7.83
N PRO A 71 -15.48 -7.35 -7.79
CA PRO A 71 -15.42 -6.37 -6.70
C PRO A 71 -15.58 -6.96 -5.29
N GLU A 72 -16.39 -7.99 -5.14
CA GLU A 72 -16.68 -8.64 -3.86
C GLU A 72 -15.46 -9.36 -3.27
N ALA A 73 -14.45 -9.67 -4.09
CA ALA A 73 -13.20 -10.28 -3.64
C ALA A 73 -12.23 -9.24 -3.02
N VAL A 74 -12.38 -7.96 -3.37
CA VAL A 74 -11.45 -6.89 -2.95
C VAL A 74 -11.29 -6.77 -1.44
N PRO A 75 -12.37 -6.77 -0.62
CA PRO A 75 -12.21 -6.68 0.84
C PRO A 75 -11.45 -7.88 1.44
N VAL A 76 -11.52 -9.05 0.81
CA VAL A 76 -10.75 -10.24 1.23
C VAL A 76 -9.27 -10.06 0.94
N PHE A 77 -8.93 -9.56 -0.26
CA PHE A 77 -7.53 -9.28 -0.61
C PHE A 77 -6.94 -8.17 0.27
N LEU A 78 -7.70 -7.10 0.54
CA LEU A 78 -7.26 -6.03 1.44
C LEU A 78 -6.99 -6.54 2.85
N ARG A 79 -7.86 -7.39 3.42
CA ARG A 79 -7.61 -8.01 4.74
C ARG A 79 -6.31 -8.80 4.75
N ALA A 80 -6.10 -9.66 3.76
CA ALA A 80 -4.87 -10.44 3.66
C ALA A 80 -3.63 -9.54 3.50
N THR A 81 -3.71 -8.49 2.69
CA THR A 81 -2.62 -7.53 2.52
C THR A 81 -2.35 -6.73 3.79
N ILE A 82 -3.37 -6.32 4.55
CA ILE A 82 -3.19 -5.64 5.85
C ILE A 82 -2.48 -6.55 6.86
N GLU A 83 -2.85 -7.84 6.93
CA GLU A 83 -2.13 -8.82 7.76
C GLU A 83 -0.66 -8.98 7.30
N GLU A 84 -0.41 -9.04 5.99
CA GLU A 84 0.95 -9.07 5.42
C GLU A 84 1.74 -7.80 5.78
N LEU A 85 1.12 -6.62 5.75
CA LEU A 85 1.73 -5.33 6.10
C LEU A 85 2.05 -5.21 7.59
N HIS A 86 1.18 -5.70 8.48
CA HIS A 86 1.49 -5.78 9.92
C HIS A 86 2.67 -6.70 10.19
N ALA A 87 2.68 -7.89 9.59
CA ALA A 87 3.78 -8.84 9.76
C ALA A 87 5.11 -8.28 9.20
N PHE A 88 5.04 -7.61 8.05
CA PHE A 88 6.17 -6.87 7.47
C PHE A 88 6.67 -5.79 8.43
N ASN A 89 5.79 -4.93 8.92
CA ASN A 89 6.21 -3.82 9.76
C ASN A 89 6.77 -4.31 11.10
N GLU A 90 6.17 -5.34 11.72
CA GLU A 90 6.68 -5.99 12.94
C GLU A 90 8.10 -6.55 12.73
N LYS A 91 8.34 -7.23 11.59
CA LYS A 91 9.66 -7.74 11.21
C LYS A 91 10.71 -6.62 11.10
N HIS A 92 10.29 -5.42 10.71
CA HIS A 92 11.14 -4.23 10.65
C HIS A 92 10.99 -3.32 11.87
N HIS A 93 10.65 -3.88 13.04
CA HIS A 93 10.56 -3.19 14.32
C HIS A 93 9.57 -2.02 14.38
N CYS A 94 8.53 -2.09 13.55
CA CYS A 94 7.50 -1.06 13.39
C CYS A 94 8.07 0.31 12.98
N ALA A 95 9.16 0.32 12.22
CA ALA A 95 9.87 1.54 11.82
C ALA A 95 9.61 1.96 10.37
N VAL A 96 8.93 1.13 9.56
CA VAL A 96 8.73 1.41 8.12
C VAL A 96 7.38 2.06 7.85
N LEU A 97 6.33 1.58 8.52
CA LEU A 97 4.99 2.12 8.39
C LEU A 97 4.56 2.71 9.74
N GLU A 98 4.30 4.01 9.76
CA GLU A 98 3.82 4.74 10.93
C GLU A 98 2.37 5.21 10.66
N PRO A 99 1.68 5.86 11.64
CA PRO A 99 0.30 6.29 11.46
C PRO A 99 0.06 7.16 10.21
N GLU A 100 1.05 7.95 9.79
CA GLU A 100 0.97 8.70 8.52
C GLU A 100 0.91 7.77 7.29
N GLU A 101 1.81 6.79 7.18
CA GLU A 101 1.81 5.83 6.07
C GLU A 101 0.57 4.94 6.08
N TYR A 102 0.06 4.58 7.26
CA TYR A 102 -1.20 3.83 7.37
C TYR A 102 -2.36 4.62 6.77
N ALA A 103 -2.46 5.91 7.08
CA ALA A 103 -3.51 6.78 6.54
C ALA A 103 -3.42 6.86 5.00
N GLU A 104 -2.22 7.07 4.46
CA GLU A 104 -2.00 7.15 3.02
C GLU A 104 -2.34 5.82 2.30
N LEU A 105 -1.91 4.68 2.85
CA LEU A 105 -2.24 3.36 2.32
C LEU A 105 -3.74 3.08 2.39
N ASN A 106 -4.43 3.49 3.46
CA ASN A 106 -5.88 3.36 3.57
C ASN A 106 -6.62 4.18 2.49
N ASP A 107 -6.15 5.39 2.20
CA ASP A 107 -6.68 6.21 1.10
C ASP A 107 -6.45 5.54 -0.26
N LEU A 108 -5.25 4.97 -0.48
CA LEU A 108 -4.93 4.19 -1.67
C LEU A 108 -5.84 2.95 -1.79
N PHE A 109 -6.06 2.21 -0.71
CA PHE A 109 -6.92 1.02 -0.70
C PHE A 109 -8.37 1.37 -0.99
N ARG A 110 -8.88 2.50 -0.47
CA ARG A 110 -10.22 2.99 -0.77
C ARG A 110 -10.35 3.40 -2.24
N ALA A 111 -9.33 4.08 -2.78
CA ALA A 111 -9.30 4.46 -4.19
C ALA A 111 -9.24 3.22 -5.11
N LEU A 112 -8.41 2.24 -4.76
CA LEU A 112 -8.30 0.97 -5.46
C LEU A 112 -9.61 0.19 -5.43
N ALA A 113 -10.27 0.08 -4.28
CA ALA A 113 -11.57 -0.58 -4.17
C ALA A 113 -12.62 0.09 -5.05
N ARG A 114 -12.66 1.44 -5.06
CA ARG A 114 -13.54 2.19 -5.96
C ARG A 114 -13.21 1.92 -7.44
N GLY A 115 -11.93 1.94 -7.81
CA GLY A 115 -11.46 1.64 -9.16
C GLY A 115 -11.78 0.20 -9.59
N ALA A 116 -11.79 -0.72 -8.64
CA ALA A 116 -12.17 -2.11 -8.84
C ALA A 116 -13.69 -2.34 -8.93
N GLY A 117 -14.50 -1.31 -8.72
CA GLY A 117 -15.96 -1.37 -8.85
C GLY A 117 -16.71 -1.72 -7.56
N VAL A 118 -16.06 -1.65 -6.39
CA VAL A 118 -16.75 -1.78 -5.09
C VAL A 118 -17.73 -0.62 -4.92
N ALA A 119 -18.94 -0.91 -4.46
CA ALA A 119 -19.97 0.10 -4.33
C ALA A 119 -19.60 1.14 -3.26
N GLU A 120 -19.98 2.41 -3.46
CA GLU A 120 -19.62 3.51 -2.55
C GLU A 120 -20.11 3.26 -1.10
N GLU A 121 -21.25 2.58 -0.96
CA GLU A 121 -21.80 2.18 0.34
C GLU A 121 -20.92 1.14 1.07
N GLU A 122 -20.29 0.23 0.33
CA GLU A 122 -19.40 -0.80 0.87
C GLU A 122 -17.99 -0.28 1.16
N LEU A 123 -17.59 0.86 0.57
CA LEU A 123 -16.27 1.46 0.81
C LEU A 123 -16.06 1.85 2.29
N HIS A 124 -17.13 2.08 3.04
CA HIS A 124 -17.06 2.37 4.48
C HIS A 124 -16.81 1.13 5.35
N ASP A 125 -17.06 -0.06 4.82
CA ASP A 125 -16.89 -1.35 5.51
C ASP A 125 -15.57 -2.04 5.13
N LEU A 126 -14.71 -1.36 4.37
CA LEU A 126 -13.38 -1.88 4.04
C LEU A 126 -12.54 -2.06 5.30
N PRO A 127 -11.67 -3.08 5.33
CA PRO A 127 -10.69 -3.20 6.41
C PRO A 127 -9.75 -1.99 6.39
N ILE A 128 -9.33 -1.58 7.59
CA ILE A 128 -8.46 -0.41 7.81
C ILE A 128 -7.14 -0.92 8.40
N LEU A 129 -6.02 -0.38 7.92
CA LEU A 129 -4.68 -0.56 8.47
C LEU A 129 -4.49 0.40 9.67
N GLU A 130 -4.14 -0.13 10.85
CA GLU A 130 -4.04 0.62 12.13
C GLU A 130 -2.76 0.37 12.95
#